data_AF-A0A6G4AW35-F1
#
_entry.id   AF-A0A6G4AW35-F1
#
_cell.length_a   1.000
_cell.length_b   1.000
_cell.length_c   1.000
_cell.angle_alpha   90.00
_cell.angle_beta   90.00
_cell.angle_gamma   90.00
#
_symmetry.space_group_name_H-M   'P 1'
#
loop_
_entity.id
_entity.type
_entity.pdbx_description
1 polymer ?
#
loop_
_entity_poly.entity_id
_entity_poly.type
_entity_poly.pdbx_seq_one_letter_code
_entity_poly.pdbx_strand_id
1 'polypeptide(L)'
;YDSAVREAVAAFGRGECFVERYLDKPRHVETQCLADTHGNVVVVSTRDCSLQRRHQKLVEEAPAPFLTEDQNAQLYAASKAILKEAGYVGAGTVEFLVGMDGTISFLEVNTRLQVEHPVTEEVTGIDLVREMFRIADGEAIGYDDPPMRGHSFEFRINGEDPGRNFLPAPGTVTSFVPPAGPGVRLDAGVESGSVIGPAWDSLLAKLIVTGATRRQALQRAARALAEFQVEGMATAIPFHQAVVKDPAFTSEPFTIHTRWIETEFNNTIAPFTPTGADEAEEPTARETVVVEVGGKRLEISLPAVLGLAVSPGEAAGGSKKPKRKAVKKSGSAASGDALASPMQGTIVKVAVNEGDTVAEGDLVVVLEAMKMEQPLNAHRSGIVKNLNANVGASVSAGAVICELKD
;
A
#
# COMPACT_ATOMS: atom_id res chain seq x y z
N TYR A 1 13.85 4.07 30.57
CA TYR A 1 13.77 5.53 30.43
C TYR A 1 15.04 6.08 29.81
N ASP A 2 16.19 6.04 30.49
CA ASP A 2 17.46 6.63 29.97
C ASP A 2 17.89 6.12 28.58
N SER A 3 17.59 4.85 28.26
CA SER A 3 17.83 4.32 26.91
C SER A 3 16.97 5.01 25.86
N ALA A 4 15.67 5.20 26.12
CA ALA A 4 14.74 5.85 25.20
C ALA A 4 15.06 7.35 25.03
N VAL A 5 15.49 8.02 26.10
CA VAL A 5 15.93 9.42 26.05
C VAL A 5 17.16 9.59 25.14
N ARG A 6 18.16 8.70 25.24
CA ARG A 6 19.35 8.75 24.37
C ARG A 6 18.99 8.57 22.90
N GLU A 7 18.08 7.64 22.60
CA GLU A 7 17.59 7.39 21.25
C GLU A 7 16.80 8.59 20.71
N ALA A 8 15.90 9.15 21.52
CA ALA A 8 15.13 10.35 21.16
C ALA A 8 16.03 11.57 20.89
N VAL A 9 17.07 11.79 21.70
CA VAL A 9 18.05 12.87 21.47
C VAL A 9 18.84 12.63 20.18
N ALA A 10 19.26 11.39 19.92
CA ALA A 10 20.00 11.06 18.71
C ALA A 10 19.17 11.26 17.43
N ALA A 11 17.89 10.85 17.44
CA ALA A 11 17.01 10.93 16.28
C ALA A 11 16.36 12.32 16.09
N PHE A 12 15.96 12.99 17.17
CA PHE A 12 15.11 14.18 17.13
C PHE A 12 15.72 15.41 17.83
N GLY A 13 16.89 15.28 18.46
CA GLY A 13 17.54 16.38 19.19
C GLY A 13 16.88 16.76 20.51
N ARG A 14 15.82 16.05 20.93
CA ARG A 14 15.14 16.25 22.23
C ARG A 14 14.95 14.93 22.95
N GLY A 15 15.11 14.95 24.27
CA GLY A 15 15.01 13.77 25.13
C GLY A 15 13.65 13.54 25.78
N GLU A 16 12.63 14.27 25.37
CA GLU A 16 11.28 14.13 25.93
C GLU A 16 10.67 12.80 25.47
N CYS A 17 10.18 12.01 26.42
CA CYS A 17 9.51 10.75 26.16
C CYS A 17 8.11 10.78 26.77
N PHE A 18 7.10 10.38 26.00
CA PHE A 18 5.77 10.10 26.51
C PHE A 18 5.66 8.60 26.80
N VAL A 19 4.99 8.25 27.89
CA VAL A 19 4.70 6.86 28.24
C VAL A 19 3.21 6.65 28.09
N GLU A 20 2.84 5.79 27.16
CA GLU A 20 1.45 5.44 26.89
C GLU A 20 1.17 3.99 27.30
N ARG A 21 -0.08 3.73 27.66
CA ARG A 21 -0.54 2.37 27.93
C ARG A 21 -0.53 1.58 26.61
N TYR A 22 0.18 0.46 26.59
CA TYR A 22 0.16 -0.45 25.44
C TYR A 22 -1.17 -1.22 25.35
N LEU A 23 -1.72 -1.31 24.14
CA LEU A 23 -2.90 -2.11 23.81
C LEU A 23 -2.47 -3.23 22.85
N ASP A 24 -2.72 -4.49 23.22
CA ASP A 24 -2.14 -5.64 22.51
C ASP A 24 -2.85 -5.99 21.19
N LYS A 25 -4.18 -5.85 21.16
CA LYS A 25 -5.04 -6.09 19.99
C LYS A 25 -6.15 -5.04 19.89
N PRO A 26 -5.81 -3.75 19.75
CA PRO A 26 -6.82 -2.72 19.67
C PRO A 26 -7.50 -2.77 18.29
N ARG A 27 -8.76 -2.36 18.28
CA ARG A 27 -9.46 -1.97 17.06
C ARG A 27 -9.25 -0.48 16.82
N HIS A 28 -9.00 -0.10 15.57
CA HIS A 28 -8.94 1.29 15.16
C HIS A 28 -10.34 1.72 14.74
N VAL A 29 -10.98 2.53 15.57
CA VAL A 29 -12.34 3.03 15.34
C VAL A 29 -12.30 4.54 15.27
N GLU A 30 -13.03 5.11 14.33
CA GLU A 30 -13.05 6.54 14.13
C GLU A 30 -14.46 7.07 13.90
N THR A 31 -14.62 8.38 14.06
CA THR A 31 -15.89 9.09 13.82
C THR A 31 -15.69 10.15 12.76
N GLN A 32 -16.48 10.06 11.68
CA GLN A 32 -16.58 11.15 10.72
C GLN A 32 -17.41 12.26 11.32
N CYS A 33 -16.88 13.47 11.32
CA CYS A 33 -17.59 14.63 11.82
C CYS A 33 -17.67 15.73 10.75
N LEU A 34 -18.69 16.57 10.88
CA LEU A 34 -18.79 17.87 10.23
C LEU A 34 -19.01 18.92 11.30
N ALA A 35 -18.35 20.05 11.19
CA ALA A 35 -18.53 21.21 12.06
C ALA A 35 -18.66 22.49 11.24
N ASP A 36 -19.55 23.39 11.64
CA ASP A 36 -19.74 24.68 10.96
C ASP A 36 -19.32 25.88 11.82
N THR A 37 -19.33 27.06 11.21
CA THR A 37 -19.01 28.32 11.90
C THR A 37 -20.11 28.80 12.86
N HIS A 38 -21.24 28.10 12.92
CA HIS A 38 -22.39 28.42 13.78
C HIS A 38 -22.38 27.61 15.08
N GLY A 39 -21.35 26.76 15.28
CA GLY A 39 -21.15 25.95 16.48
C GLY A 39 -21.84 24.59 16.43
N ASN A 40 -22.41 24.20 15.29
CA ASN A 40 -22.97 22.87 15.10
C ASN A 40 -21.85 21.87 14.85
N VAL A 41 -21.94 20.70 15.49
CA VAL A 41 -21.05 19.56 15.25
C VAL A 41 -21.89 18.30 15.20
N VAL A 42 -21.81 17.59 14.09
CA VAL A 42 -22.51 16.32 13.84
C VAL A 42 -21.51 15.21 13.64
N VAL A 43 -21.81 14.03 14.18
CA VAL A 43 -21.08 12.81 13.88
C VAL A 43 -21.86 12.09 12.78
N VAL A 44 -21.28 12.06 11.58
CA VAL A 44 -21.92 11.53 10.38
C VAL A 44 -21.95 10.02 10.42
N SER A 45 -20.86 9.34 10.76
CA SER A 45 -20.85 7.90 11.02
C SER A 45 -19.63 7.50 11.86
N THR A 46 -19.66 6.27 12.38
CA THR A 46 -18.42 5.58 12.79
C THR A 46 -17.83 4.80 11.62
N ARG A 47 -16.52 4.54 11.69
CA ARG A 47 -15.82 3.61 10.80
C ARG A 47 -14.87 2.72 11.60
N ASP A 48 -14.71 1.48 11.19
CA ASP A 48 -13.64 0.60 11.66
C ASP A 48 -12.58 0.48 10.56
N CYS A 49 -11.34 0.80 10.92
CA CYS A 49 -10.18 0.76 10.03
C CYS A 49 -9.10 -0.20 10.58
N SER A 50 -9.51 -1.20 11.37
CA SER A 50 -8.60 -2.10 12.07
C SER A 50 -7.81 -2.99 11.12
N LEU A 51 -8.32 -3.26 9.92
CA LEU A 51 -7.62 -4.05 8.92
C LEU A 51 -6.60 -3.17 8.19
N GLN A 52 -5.43 -3.09 8.79
CA GLN A 52 -4.31 -2.28 8.34
C GLN A 52 -3.02 -3.10 8.37
N ARG A 53 -2.04 -2.69 7.58
CA ARG A 53 -0.68 -3.24 7.55
C ARG A 53 0.30 -2.15 7.93
N ARG A 54 1.10 -2.34 8.97
CA ARG A 54 2.13 -1.36 9.40
C ARG A 54 1.61 0.09 9.40
N HIS A 55 0.41 0.29 9.95
CA HIS A 55 -0.30 1.58 10.03
C HIS A 55 -0.87 2.12 8.71
N GLN A 56 -0.78 1.39 7.59
CA GLN A 56 -1.48 1.66 6.34
C GLN A 56 -2.84 0.95 6.35
N LYS A 57 -3.94 1.73 6.38
CA LYS A 57 -5.31 1.20 6.28
C LYS A 57 -5.50 0.52 4.91
N LEU A 58 -6.10 -0.67 4.89
CA LEU A 58 -6.31 -1.45 3.66
C LEU A 58 -7.79 -1.78 3.41
N VAL A 59 -8.54 -2.06 4.48
CA VAL A 59 -9.98 -2.25 4.44
C VAL A 59 -10.64 -1.47 5.56
N GLU A 60 -11.65 -0.69 5.19
CA GLU A 60 -12.45 0.11 6.09
C GLU A 60 -13.91 -0.31 6.01
N GLU A 61 -14.63 -0.21 7.12
CA GLU A 61 -16.06 -0.51 7.14
C GLU A 61 -16.87 0.50 7.94
N ALA A 62 -18.08 0.81 7.45
CA ALA A 62 -19.03 1.68 8.11
C ALA A 62 -20.42 1.01 8.15
N PRO A 63 -21.19 1.18 9.23
CA PRO A 63 -20.74 1.67 10.54
C PRO A 63 -19.73 0.70 11.20
N ALA A 64 -18.98 1.18 12.19
CA ALA A 64 -18.05 0.32 12.94
C ALA A 64 -18.85 -0.80 13.66
N PRO A 65 -18.61 -2.10 13.36
CA PRO A 65 -19.43 -3.18 13.88
C PRO A 65 -19.09 -3.52 15.34
N PHE A 66 -19.96 -4.25 16.03
CA PHE A 66 -19.71 -4.84 17.35
C PHE A 66 -19.26 -3.87 18.46
N LEU A 67 -19.56 -2.58 18.33
CA LEU A 67 -19.47 -1.62 19.43
C LEU A 67 -20.72 -1.76 20.31
N THR A 68 -20.56 -1.67 21.63
CA THR A 68 -21.72 -1.55 22.52
C THR A 68 -22.41 -0.20 22.36
N GLU A 69 -23.66 -0.08 22.79
CA GLU A 69 -24.37 1.22 22.79
C GLU A 69 -23.60 2.28 23.59
N ASP A 70 -23.07 1.91 24.77
CA ASP A 70 -22.28 2.81 25.60
C ASP A 70 -20.99 3.27 24.90
N GLN A 71 -20.30 2.36 24.22
CA GLN A 71 -19.10 2.71 23.45
C GLN A 71 -19.42 3.67 22.31
N ASN A 72 -20.49 3.41 21.55
CA ASN A 72 -20.94 4.32 20.50
C ASN A 72 -21.32 5.70 21.07
N ALA A 73 -22.10 5.75 22.15
CA ALA A 73 -22.48 7.00 22.79
C ALA A 73 -21.27 7.80 23.27
N GLN A 74 -20.27 7.11 23.85
CA GLN A 74 -19.04 7.73 24.31
C GLN A 74 -18.20 8.29 23.16
N LEU A 75 -18.05 7.54 22.04
CA LEU A 75 -17.36 8.03 20.85
C LEU A 75 -18.02 9.29 20.30
N TYR A 76 -19.35 9.30 20.18
CA TYR A 76 -20.08 10.46 19.66
C TYR A 76 -19.94 11.68 20.57
N ALA A 77 -20.12 11.49 21.88
CA ALA A 77 -20.00 12.57 22.86
C ALA A 77 -18.58 13.15 22.90
N ALA A 78 -17.55 12.29 22.92
CA ALA A 78 -16.16 12.70 22.95
C ALA A 78 -15.78 13.48 21.68
N SER A 79 -16.13 12.98 20.49
CA SER A 79 -15.81 13.65 19.23
C SER A 79 -16.44 15.04 19.12
N LYS A 80 -17.72 15.17 19.49
CA LYS A 80 -18.39 16.47 19.53
C LYS A 80 -17.73 17.43 20.52
N ALA A 81 -17.35 16.96 21.70
CA ALA A 81 -16.69 17.79 22.70
C ALA A 81 -15.30 18.26 22.22
N ILE A 82 -14.49 17.37 21.66
CA ILE A 82 -13.16 17.67 21.13
C ILE A 82 -13.24 18.74 20.03
N LEU A 83 -14.12 18.54 19.05
CA LEU A 83 -14.23 19.47 17.91
C LEU A 83 -14.79 20.83 18.30
N LYS A 84 -15.74 20.87 19.26
CA LYS A 84 -16.25 22.15 19.80
C LYS A 84 -15.18 22.91 20.55
N GLU A 85 -14.43 22.23 21.42
CA GLU A 85 -13.33 22.85 22.18
C GLU A 85 -12.23 23.38 21.25
N ALA A 86 -11.92 22.66 20.17
CA ALA A 86 -10.94 23.06 19.18
C ALA A 86 -11.42 24.20 18.26
N GLY A 87 -12.70 24.59 18.30
CA GLY A 87 -13.29 25.52 17.34
C GLY A 87 -13.21 25.03 15.90
N TYR A 88 -13.37 23.72 15.70
CA TYR A 88 -13.17 23.07 14.41
C TYR A 88 -14.22 23.48 13.36
N VAL A 89 -13.82 23.55 12.08
CA VAL A 89 -14.71 23.87 10.96
C VAL A 89 -14.38 22.96 9.77
N GLY A 90 -15.42 22.46 9.08
CA GLY A 90 -15.32 21.57 7.94
C GLY A 90 -15.45 20.09 8.33
N ALA A 91 -14.98 19.21 7.45
CA ALA A 91 -14.92 17.78 7.70
C ALA A 91 -13.66 17.42 8.51
N GLY A 92 -13.83 16.56 9.50
CA GLY A 92 -12.72 16.04 10.30
C GLY A 92 -13.03 14.66 10.85
N THR A 93 -11.99 13.93 11.20
CA THR A 93 -12.13 12.58 11.74
C THR A 93 -11.43 12.51 13.09
N VAL A 94 -12.16 12.06 14.11
CA VAL A 94 -11.60 11.79 15.43
C VAL A 94 -11.33 10.29 15.52
N GLU A 95 -10.07 9.93 15.75
CA GLU A 95 -9.58 8.55 15.76
C GLU A 95 -9.41 8.05 17.19
N PHE A 96 -9.78 6.78 17.41
CA PHE A 96 -9.74 6.10 18.69
C PHE A 96 -9.17 4.69 18.55
N LEU A 97 -8.60 4.20 19.65
CA LEU A 97 -8.27 2.80 19.84
C LEU A 97 -9.24 2.19 20.85
N VAL A 98 -9.89 1.09 20.46
CA VAL A 98 -10.78 0.32 21.32
C VAL A 98 -10.07 -0.97 21.74
N GLY A 99 -9.74 -1.08 23.02
CA GLY A 99 -9.10 -2.26 23.61
C GLY A 99 -10.07 -3.44 23.78
N MET A 100 -9.51 -4.64 23.94
CA MET A 100 -10.29 -5.87 24.20
C MET A 100 -11.08 -5.82 25.52
N ASP A 101 -10.60 -5.01 26.49
CA ASP A 101 -11.28 -4.76 27.76
C ASP A 101 -12.40 -3.70 27.64
N GLY A 102 -12.64 -3.19 26.44
CA GLY A 102 -13.62 -2.15 26.14
C GLY A 102 -13.10 -0.73 26.36
N THR A 103 -11.85 -0.54 26.81
CA THR A 103 -11.26 0.79 26.99
C THR A 103 -11.23 1.54 25.66
N ILE A 104 -11.75 2.77 25.65
CA ILE A 104 -11.64 3.69 24.52
C ILE A 104 -10.52 4.69 24.82
N SER A 105 -9.54 4.77 23.94
CA SER A 105 -8.43 5.73 24.01
C SER A 105 -8.49 6.65 22.79
N PHE A 106 -8.46 7.96 23.03
CA PHE A 106 -8.30 8.95 21.97
C PHE A 106 -6.90 8.84 21.36
N LEU A 107 -6.80 8.87 20.03
CA LEU A 107 -5.54 8.84 19.32
C LEU A 107 -5.19 10.24 18.80
N GLU A 108 -5.96 10.74 17.85
CA GLU A 108 -5.76 12.06 17.26
C GLU A 108 -7.02 12.58 16.54
N VAL A 109 -6.93 13.82 16.05
CA VAL A 109 -7.91 14.40 15.12
C VAL A 109 -7.21 14.66 13.80
N ASN A 110 -7.69 14.02 12.73
CA ASN A 110 -7.25 14.30 11.37
C ASN A 110 -8.07 15.46 10.81
N THR A 111 -7.40 16.60 10.59
CA THR A 111 -8.02 17.88 10.25
C THR A 111 -8.32 18.04 8.74
N ARG A 112 -8.78 16.96 8.13
CA ARG A 112 -9.05 16.85 6.69
C ARG A 112 -10.11 15.80 6.42
N LEU A 113 -10.64 15.79 5.20
CA LEU A 113 -11.42 14.66 4.70
C LEU A 113 -10.53 13.41 4.66
N GLN A 114 -11.02 12.30 5.21
CA GLN A 114 -10.32 11.02 5.16
C GLN A 114 -10.51 10.33 3.81
N VAL A 115 -9.57 9.45 3.45
CA VAL A 115 -9.60 8.73 2.16
C VAL A 115 -10.86 7.85 2.07
N GLU A 116 -11.15 7.20 3.20
CA GLU A 116 -12.24 6.28 3.51
C GLU A 116 -13.58 6.96 3.82
N HIS A 117 -13.73 8.24 3.49
CA HIS A 117 -15.02 8.93 3.63
C HIS A 117 -16.18 8.29 2.81
N PRO A 118 -15.98 7.63 1.65
CA PRO A 118 -17.09 7.07 0.88
C PRO A 118 -17.92 6.03 1.64
N VAL A 119 -17.33 5.21 2.53
CA VAL A 119 -18.14 4.27 3.33
C VAL A 119 -19.13 4.99 4.23
N THR A 120 -18.77 6.17 4.75
CA THR A 120 -19.67 7.05 5.49
C THR A 120 -20.77 7.61 4.59
N GLU A 121 -20.42 8.05 3.38
CA GLU A 121 -21.41 8.57 2.42
C GLU A 121 -22.44 7.51 2.03
N GLU A 122 -22.01 6.29 1.75
CA GLU A 122 -22.90 5.21 1.35
C GLU A 122 -23.92 4.85 2.44
N VAL A 123 -23.48 4.79 3.71
CA VAL A 123 -24.36 4.43 4.84
C VAL A 123 -25.18 5.60 5.38
N THR A 124 -25.00 6.83 4.90
CA THR A 124 -25.76 7.99 5.37
C THR A 124 -26.53 8.70 4.27
N GLY A 125 -25.97 8.73 3.06
CA GLY A 125 -26.45 9.55 1.95
C GLY A 125 -25.99 10.98 1.96
N ILE A 126 -25.04 11.31 2.83
CA ILE A 126 -24.45 12.64 2.90
C ILE A 126 -23.25 12.66 1.98
N ASP A 127 -23.26 13.56 1.01
CA ASP A 127 -22.11 13.92 0.18
C ASP A 127 -21.21 14.85 1.01
N LEU A 128 -20.12 14.31 1.54
CA LEU A 128 -19.26 15.02 2.48
C LEU A 128 -18.50 16.15 1.81
N VAL A 129 -18.11 15.97 0.54
CA VAL A 129 -17.41 17.00 -0.23
C VAL A 129 -18.33 18.18 -0.50
N ARG A 130 -19.60 17.93 -0.84
CA ARG A 130 -20.60 18.98 -0.98
C ARG A 130 -20.83 19.72 0.33
N GLU A 131 -20.97 19.02 1.45
CA GLU A 131 -21.14 19.66 2.75
C GLU A 131 -19.92 20.50 3.14
N MET A 132 -18.70 20.08 2.79
CA MET A 132 -17.51 20.91 2.98
C MET A 132 -17.60 22.24 2.23
N PHE A 133 -18.10 22.25 0.99
CA PHE A 133 -18.32 23.51 0.26
C PHE A 133 -19.39 24.38 0.90
N ARG A 134 -20.52 23.80 1.32
CA ARG A 134 -21.60 24.55 1.99
C ARG A 134 -21.12 25.19 3.30
N ILE A 135 -20.37 24.44 4.11
CA ILE A 135 -19.77 24.93 5.35
C ILE A 135 -18.74 26.03 5.05
N ALA A 136 -17.92 25.87 4.00
CA ALA A 136 -16.95 26.89 3.59
C ALA A 136 -17.64 28.19 3.11
N ASP A 137 -18.82 28.09 2.51
CA ASP A 137 -19.68 29.22 2.15
C ASP A 137 -20.41 29.84 3.37
N GLY A 138 -20.18 29.31 4.57
CA GLY A 138 -20.76 29.81 5.82
C GLY A 138 -22.21 29.35 6.05
N GLU A 139 -22.69 28.35 5.32
CA GLU A 139 -23.99 27.74 5.62
C GLU A 139 -23.96 26.94 6.93
N ALA A 140 -25.10 26.89 7.61
CA ALA A 140 -25.26 26.06 8.81
C ALA A 140 -25.64 24.62 8.43
N ILE A 141 -25.15 23.65 9.19
CA ILE A 141 -25.56 22.25 9.13
C ILE A 141 -27.01 22.17 9.60
N GLY A 142 -27.90 21.70 8.71
CA GLY A 142 -29.35 21.71 8.92
C GLY A 142 -29.94 20.39 9.43
N TYR A 143 -29.12 19.49 9.97
CA TYR A 143 -29.50 18.16 10.41
C TYR A 143 -28.69 17.71 11.63
N ASP A 144 -29.20 16.73 12.38
CA ASP A 144 -28.50 16.09 13.50
C ASP A 144 -27.66 14.88 13.02
N ASP A 145 -27.14 14.06 13.95
CA ASP A 145 -26.45 12.82 13.58
C ASP A 145 -27.38 11.91 12.74
N PRO A 146 -27.02 11.59 11.48
CA PRO A 146 -27.91 10.87 10.58
C PRO A 146 -28.05 9.40 10.99
N PRO A 147 -29.21 8.77 10.74
CA PRO A 147 -29.36 7.33 10.95
C PRO A 147 -28.55 6.54 9.91
N MET A 148 -27.97 5.42 10.34
CA MET A 148 -27.22 4.54 9.43
C MET A 148 -28.17 3.69 8.58
N ARG A 149 -27.84 3.54 7.30
CA ARG A 149 -28.51 2.63 6.36
C ARG A 149 -27.54 1.57 5.83
N GLY A 150 -27.83 0.31 6.14
CA GLY A 150 -27.03 -0.80 5.65
C GLY A 150 -25.61 -0.82 6.22
N HIS A 151 -24.68 -1.35 5.44
CA HIS A 151 -23.27 -1.52 5.78
C HIS A 151 -22.43 -1.36 4.52
N SER A 152 -21.27 -0.72 4.62
CA SER A 152 -20.37 -0.50 3.49
C SER A 152 -18.95 -0.90 3.85
N PHE A 153 -18.26 -1.53 2.90
CA PHE A 153 -16.83 -1.80 2.93
C PHE A 153 -16.13 -0.94 1.89
N GLU A 154 -14.94 -0.44 2.20
CA GLU A 154 -14.00 0.11 1.24
C GLU A 154 -12.74 -0.76 1.21
N PHE A 155 -12.24 -1.02 0.01
CA PHE A 155 -11.00 -1.73 -0.24
C PHE A 155 -10.05 -0.78 -0.98
N ARG A 156 -8.88 -0.53 -0.41
CA ARG A 156 -7.84 0.26 -1.06
C ARG A 156 -7.10 -0.58 -2.11
N ILE A 157 -7.24 -0.22 -3.37
CA ILE A 157 -6.59 -0.93 -4.48
C ILE A 157 -5.21 -0.31 -4.70
N ASN A 158 -4.23 -0.76 -3.91
CA ASN A 158 -2.85 -0.31 -4.01
C ASN A 158 -2.07 -1.12 -5.06
N GLY A 159 -1.15 -0.46 -5.75
CA GLY A 159 -0.14 -1.02 -6.65
C GLY A 159 1.01 -1.69 -5.88
N GLU A 160 0.67 -2.67 -5.06
CA GLU A 160 1.59 -3.42 -4.19
C GLU A 160 1.43 -4.92 -4.45
N ASP A 161 2.48 -5.72 -4.24
CA ASP A 161 2.45 -7.18 -4.45
C ASP A 161 2.31 -7.94 -3.11
N PRO A 162 1.11 -8.40 -2.71
CA PRO A 162 0.93 -9.13 -1.46
C PRO A 162 1.76 -10.41 -1.37
N GLY A 163 2.03 -11.07 -2.51
CA GLY A 163 2.86 -12.27 -2.56
C GLY A 163 4.35 -12.01 -2.32
N ARG A 164 4.78 -10.75 -2.44
CA ARG A 164 6.11 -10.28 -2.05
C ARG A 164 6.06 -9.36 -0.84
N ASN A 165 5.19 -9.67 0.11
CA ASN A 165 5.02 -8.86 1.33
C ASN A 165 4.68 -7.40 0.99
N PHE A 166 3.73 -7.18 0.08
CA PHE A 166 3.20 -5.88 -0.34
C PHE A 166 4.29 -4.88 -0.72
N LEU A 167 5.29 -5.33 -1.50
CA LEU A 167 6.26 -4.41 -2.07
C LEU A 167 5.56 -3.50 -3.09
N PRO A 168 5.79 -2.17 -3.03
CA PRO A 168 5.32 -1.27 -4.08
C PRO A 168 5.86 -1.72 -5.44
N ALA A 169 4.96 -1.80 -6.42
CA ALA A 169 5.25 -2.30 -7.75
C ALA A 169 4.86 -1.23 -8.79
N PRO A 170 5.65 -0.14 -8.93
CA PRO A 170 5.40 0.86 -9.98
C PRO A 170 5.44 0.19 -11.35
N GLY A 171 4.59 0.65 -12.26
CA GLY A 171 4.37 -0.01 -13.53
C GLY A 171 3.32 0.68 -14.38
N THR A 172 2.98 0.07 -15.51
CA THR A 172 1.91 0.54 -16.38
C THR A 172 0.69 -0.33 -16.16
N VAL A 173 -0.47 0.28 -15.93
CA VAL A 173 -1.75 -0.42 -15.91
C VAL A 173 -2.12 -0.75 -17.36
N THR A 174 -1.85 -1.96 -17.83
CA THR A 174 -2.11 -2.32 -19.24
C THR A 174 -3.58 -2.55 -19.51
N SER A 175 -4.31 -3.07 -18.53
CA SER A 175 -5.75 -3.29 -18.57
C SER A 175 -6.36 -2.93 -17.22
N PHE A 176 -7.49 -2.24 -17.22
CA PHE A 176 -8.24 -1.83 -16.04
C PHE A 176 -9.71 -2.05 -16.29
N VAL A 177 -10.25 -3.16 -15.78
CA VAL A 177 -11.65 -3.55 -15.93
C VAL A 177 -12.30 -3.49 -14.55
N PRO A 178 -12.97 -2.37 -14.22
CA PRO A 178 -13.60 -2.19 -12.92
C PRO A 178 -14.86 -3.06 -12.77
N PRO A 179 -15.19 -3.51 -11.55
CA PRO A 179 -16.44 -4.20 -11.29
C PRO A 179 -17.60 -3.22 -11.33
N ALA A 180 -18.79 -3.72 -11.63
CA ALA A 180 -20.00 -2.92 -11.72
C ALA A 180 -21.19 -3.60 -11.03
N GLY A 181 -22.31 -2.89 -10.98
CA GLY A 181 -23.60 -3.39 -10.52
C GLY A 181 -24.10 -2.73 -9.23
N PRO A 182 -25.26 -3.16 -8.72
CA PRO A 182 -25.92 -2.51 -7.58
C PRO A 182 -25.05 -2.52 -6.32
N GLY A 183 -24.91 -1.35 -5.69
CA GLY A 183 -24.13 -1.16 -4.46
C GLY A 183 -22.63 -1.39 -4.64
N VAL A 184 -22.10 -1.19 -5.84
CA VAL A 184 -20.67 -1.09 -6.13
C VAL A 184 -20.39 0.32 -6.61
N ARG A 185 -19.54 1.03 -5.89
CA ARG A 185 -18.98 2.33 -6.24
C ARG A 185 -17.46 2.18 -6.40
N LEU A 186 -16.89 2.91 -7.34
CA LEU A 186 -15.45 2.94 -7.56
C LEU A 186 -14.99 4.38 -7.73
N ASP A 187 -14.10 4.81 -6.85
CA ASP A 187 -13.39 6.09 -6.99
C ASP A 187 -11.97 5.74 -7.48
N ALA A 188 -11.67 5.99 -8.76
CA ALA A 188 -10.39 5.62 -9.37
C ALA A 188 -9.59 6.84 -9.83
N GLY A 189 -8.27 6.80 -9.64
CA GLY A 189 -7.33 7.80 -10.14
C GLY A 189 -6.56 7.35 -11.39
N VAL A 190 -6.89 6.18 -11.93
CA VAL A 190 -6.18 5.53 -13.03
C VAL A 190 -7.15 4.94 -14.06
N GLU A 191 -6.64 4.74 -15.26
CA GLU A 191 -7.30 4.04 -16.37
C GLU A 191 -6.29 3.15 -17.13
N SER A 192 -6.77 2.32 -18.06
CA SER A 192 -5.86 1.55 -18.93
C SER A 192 -4.89 2.47 -19.68
N GLY A 193 -3.60 2.14 -19.65
CA GLY A 193 -2.50 2.95 -20.16
C GLY A 193 -1.86 3.88 -19.13
N SER A 194 -2.42 4.02 -17.93
CA SER A 194 -1.84 4.86 -16.87
C SER A 194 -0.48 4.33 -16.41
N VAL A 195 0.49 5.24 -16.22
CA VAL A 195 1.85 4.92 -15.75
C VAL A 195 2.01 5.40 -14.31
N ILE A 196 2.29 4.47 -13.41
CA ILE A 196 2.44 4.72 -11.97
C ILE A 196 3.94 4.77 -11.64
N GLY A 197 4.43 5.99 -11.43
CA GLY A 197 5.82 6.23 -11.01
C GLY A 197 6.01 6.07 -9.49
N PRO A 198 7.26 5.94 -9.03
CA PRO A 198 7.58 5.76 -7.60
C PRO A 198 7.42 7.04 -6.76
N ALA A 199 7.11 8.18 -7.39
CA ALA A 199 7.02 9.48 -6.71
C ALA A 199 5.68 9.72 -6.01
N TRP A 200 4.69 8.86 -6.23
CA TRP A 200 3.31 9.04 -5.75
C TRP A 200 2.88 7.87 -4.86
N ASP A 201 1.74 8.06 -4.18
CA ASP A 201 1.11 7.01 -3.39
C ASP A 201 0.75 5.80 -4.27
N SER A 202 0.80 4.59 -3.70
CA SER A 202 0.48 3.35 -4.40
C SER A 202 -1.03 3.17 -4.66
N LEU A 203 -1.90 3.98 -4.08
CA LEU A 203 -3.36 3.88 -4.22
C LEU A 203 -3.82 4.19 -5.65
N LEU A 204 -4.34 3.17 -6.33
CA LEU A 204 -4.86 3.27 -7.70
C LEU A 204 -6.36 3.62 -7.72
N ALA A 205 -7.12 2.98 -6.83
CA ALA A 205 -8.56 3.15 -6.72
C ALA A 205 -9.07 2.76 -5.33
N LYS A 206 -10.30 3.16 -5.01
CA LYS A 206 -11.05 2.73 -3.83
C LYS A 206 -12.29 2.00 -4.31
N LEU A 207 -12.40 0.71 -3.99
CA LEU A 207 -13.58 -0.09 -4.29
C LEU A 207 -14.51 -0.06 -3.09
N ILE A 208 -15.69 0.53 -3.25
CA ILE A 208 -16.68 0.68 -2.18
C ILE A 208 -17.88 -0.22 -2.47
N VAL A 209 -18.23 -1.04 -1.49
CA VAL A 209 -19.26 -2.06 -1.63
C VAL A 209 -20.23 -2.00 -0.47
N THR A 210 -21.45 -1.64 -0.78
CA THR A 210 -22.52 -1.43 0.19
C THR A 210 -23.52 -2.57 0.14
N GLY A 211 -24.20 -2.88 1.24
CA GLY A 211 -25.30 -3.83 1.32
C GLY A 211 -26.26 -3.44 2.43
N ALA A 212 -27.45 -4.03 2.46
CA ALA A 212 -28.43 -3.82 3.53
C ALA A 212 -27.97 -4.41 4.88
N THR A 213 -27.02 -5.34 4.85
CA THR A 213 -26.37 -5.93 6.03
C THR A 213 -24.88 -6.13 5.74
N ARG A 214 -24.06 -6.22 6.79
CA ARG A 214 -22.63 -6.54 6.68
C ARG A 214 -22.40 -7.82 5.86
N ARG A 215 -23.15 -8.89 6.15
CA ARG A 215 -23.11 -10.15 5.39
C ARG A 215 -23.41 -9.97 3.90
N GLN A 216 -24.42 -9.17 3.54
CA GLN A 216 -24.73 -8.91 2.13
C GLN A 216 -23.62 -8.10 1.46
N ALA A 217 -23.07 -7.10 2.15
CA ALA A 217 -21.96 -6.29 1.65
C ALA A 217 -20.71 -7.16 1.42
N LEU A 218 -20.39 -8.11 2.32
CA LEU A 218 -19.31 -9.08 2.15
C LEU A 218 -19.51 -9.98 0.91
N GLN A 219 -20.71 -10.55 0.75
CA GLN A 219 -21.03 -11.39 -0.42
C GLN A 219 -20.88 -10.61 -1.74
N ARG A 220 -21.32 -9.35 -1.74
CA ARG A 220 -21.17 -8.46 -2.88
C ARG A 220 -19.72 -8.07 -3.12
N ALA A 221 -18.94 -7.86 -2.06
CA ALA A 221 -17.52 -7.53 -2.13
C ALA A 221 -16.72 -8.69 -2.72
N ALA A 222 -17.00 -9.92 -2.29
CA ALA A 222 -16.39 -11.12 -2.86
C ALA A 222 -16.63 -11.24 -4.38
N ARG A 223 -17.84 -10.90 -4.85
CA ARG A 223 -18.14 -10.84 -6.29
C ARG A 223 -17.37 -9.70 -6.98
N ALA A 224 -17.48 -8.47 -6.46
CA ALA A 224 -16.87 -7.30 -7.08
C ALA A 224 -15.34 -7.44 -7.18
N LEU A 225 -14.68 -7.93 -6.13
CA LEU A 225 -13.24 -8.20 -6.13
C LEU A 225 -12.84 -9.31 -7.10
N ALA A 226 -13.70 -10.30 -7.34
CA ALA A 226 -13.43 -11.36 -8.32
C ALA A 226 -13.60 -10.87 -9.77
N GLU A 227 -14.48 -9.90 -10.00
CA GLU A 227 -14.70 -9.26 -11.31
C GLU A 227 -13.66 -8.17 -11.63
N PHE A 228 -13.03 -7.58 -10.62
CA PHE A 228 -12.05 -6.51 -10.80
C PHE A 228 -10.73 -7.04 -11.38
N GLN A 229 -10.45 -6.67 -12.63
CA GLN A 229 -9.20 -7.04 -13.30
C GLN A 229 -8.31 -5.82 -13.49
N VAL A 230 -7.07 -5.92 -13.01
CA VAL A 230 -6.01 -4.96 -13.25
C VAL A 230 -4.78 -5.74 -13.71
N GLU A 231 -4.27 -5.40 -14.90
CA GLU A 231 -3.12 -6.06 -15.51
C GLU A 231 -1.96 -5.08 -15.69
N GLY A 232 -0.75 -5.64 -15.91
CA GLY A 232 0.46 -4.87 -16.16
C GLY A 232 1.26 -4.48 -14.92
N MET A 233 0.66 -4.58 -13.73
CA MET A 233 1.32 -4.38 -12.45
C MET A 233 0.69 -5.22 -11.33
N ALA A 234 1.41 -5.41 -10.23
CA ALA A 234 0.87 -6.06 -9.06
C ALA A 234 -0.14 -5.15 -8.35
N THR A 235 -1.15 -5.74 -7.72
CA THR A 235 -2.13 -5.01 -6.92
C THR A 235 -2.49 -5.75 -5.63
N ALA A 236 -3.08 -5.03 -4.68
CA ALA A 236 -3.61 -5.60 -3.44
C ALA A 236 -4.90 -6.41 -3.62
N ILE A 237 -5.48 -6.51 -4.84
CA ILE A 237 -6.74 -7.23 -5.10
C ILE A 237 -6.69 -8.69 -4.61
N PRO A 238 -5.64 -9.50 -4.87
CA PRO A 238 -5.57 -10.88 -4.38
C PRO A 238 -5.62 -10.98 -2.85
N PHE A 239 -5.06 -9.99 -2.14
CA PHE A 239 -5.17 -9.91 -0.69
C PHE A 239 -6.61 -9.66 -0.26
N HIS A 240 -7.27 -8.67 -0.84
CA HIS A 240 -8.68 -8.38 -0.55
C HIS A 240 -9.59 -9.57 -0.85
N GLN A 241 -9.34 -10.30 -1.93
CA GLN A 241 -10.05 -11.54 -2.27
C GLN A 241 -9.85 -12.66 -1.24
N ALA A 242 -8.70 -12.72 -0.57
CA ALA A 242 -8.45 -13.64 0.54
C ALA A 242 -9.17 -13.19 1.82
N VAL A 243 -9.06 -11.90 2.15
CA VAL A 243 -9.68 -11.30 3.35
C VAL A 243 -11.19 -11.51 3.40
N VAL A 244 -11.91 -11.27 2.29
CA VAL A 244 -13.38 -11.44 2.24
C VAL A 244 -13.86 -12.89 2.38
N LYS A 245 -12.92 -13.85 2.45
CA LYS A 245 -13.19 -15.27 2.70
C LYS A 245 -12.61 -15.75 4.04
N ASP A 246 -11.80 -14.93 4.70
CA ASP A 246 -11.12 -15.31 5.93
C ASP A 246 -12.10 -15.26 7.11
N PRO A 247 -12.26 -16.35 7.88
CA PRO A 247 -13.12 -16.38 9.06
C PRO A 247 -12.82 -15.27 10.07
N ALA A 248 -11.57 -14.84 10.20
CA ALA A 248 -11.19 -13.75 11.09
C ALA A 248 -11.88 -12.43 10.73
N PHE A 249 -12.21 -12.19 9.45
CA PHE A 249 -12.92 -11.00 8.99
C PHE A 249 -14.43 -11.23 8.81
N THR A 250 -14.84 -12.43 8.37
CA THR A 250 -16.24 -12.71 8.02
C THR A 250 -17.12 -13.17 9.17
N SER A 251 -16.54 -13.66 10.27
CA SER A 251 -17.30 -14.10 11.45
C SER A 251 -17.94 -12.93 12.20
N GLU A 252 -18.92 -13.24 13.05
CA GLU A 252 -19.61 -12.26 13.89
C GLU A 252 -19.59 -12.77 15.35
N PRO A 253 -18.84 -12.13 16.28
CA PRO A 253 -17.90 -11.03 16.05
C PRO A 253 -16.64 -11.49 15.31
N PHE A 254 -16.11 -10.60 14.46
CA PHE A 254 -14.83 -10.79 13.78
C PHE A 254 -13.64 -10.64 14.76
N THR A 255 -12.47 -11.19 14.41
CA THR A 255 -11.26 -11.20 15.27
C THR A 255 -10.15 -10.29 14.75
N ILE A 256 -10.44 -9.43 13.75
CA ILE A 256 -9.47 -8.48 13.21
C ILE A 256 -9.06 -7.45 14.28
N HIS A 257 -7.76 -7.15 14.29
CA HIS A 257 -7.15 -6.08 15.05
C HIS A 257 -6.03 -5.44 14.21
N THR A 258 -5.51 -4.29 14.67
CA THR A 258 -4.53 -3.45 13.95
C THR A 258 -3.20 -4.09 13.56
N ARG A 259 -2.93 -5.31 14.02
CA ARG A 259 -1.70 -6.08 13.76
C ARG A 259 -1.97 -7.45 13.13
N TRP A 260 -3.22 -7.73 12.78
CA TRP A 260 -3.66 -9.07 12.36
C TRP A 260 -2.89 -9.57 11.13
N ILE A 261 -2.60 -8.66 10.18
CA ILE A 261 -1.84 -9.00 8.96
C ILE A 261 -0.43 -9.50 9.32
N GLU A 262 0.23 -8.91 10.32
CA GLU A 262 1.58 -9.25 10.73
C GLU A 262 1.64 -10.46 11.65
N THR A 263 0.59 -10.72 12.44
CA THR A 263 0.64 -11.72 13.52
C THR A 263 -0.17 -12.98 13.25
N GLU A 264 -1.26 -12.90 12.49
CA GLU A 264 -2.24 -13.98 12.38
C GLU A 264 -2.61 -14.35 10.93
N PHE A 265 -2.44 -13.44 9.97
CA PHE A 265 -2.76 -13.71 8.57
C PHE A 265 -1.75 -14.70 7.95
N ASN A 266 -2.26 -15.86 7.53
CA ASN A 266 -1.48 -16.84 6.79
C ASN A 266 -1.44 -16.48 5.29
N ASN A 267 -0.44 -15.70 4.90
CA ASN A 267 -0.29 -15.26 3.52
C ASN A 267 0.15 -16.41 2.59
N THR A 268 -0.80 -16.90 1.79
CA THR A 268 -0.60 -17.95 0.77
C THR A 268 -0.65 -17.41 -0.66
N ILE A 269 -0.63 -16.08 -0.81
CA ILE A 269 -0.75 -15.40 -2.11
C ILE A 269 0.57 -15.57 -2.86
N ALA A 270 0.49 -16.02 -4.11
CA ALA A 270 1.67 -16.13 -4.96
C ALA A 270 2.19 -14.74 -5.36
N PRO A 271 3.52 -14.54 -5.42
CA PRO A 271 4.11 -13.34 -6.01
C PRO A 271 3.54 -13.05 -7.40
N PHE A 272 3.32 -11.77 -7.70
CA PHE A 272 2.90 -11.36 -9.03
C PHE A 272 3.99 -11.68 -10.07
N THR A 273 3.57 -12.26 -11.18
CA THR A 273 4.39 -12.48 -12.38
C THR A 273 3.78 -11.72 -13.54
N PRO A 274 4.49 -10.74 -14.13
CA PRO A 274 4.00 -10.04 -15.30
C PRO A 274 3.71 -11.02 -16.44
N THR A 275 2.51 -10.95 -17.01
CA THR A 275 2.15 -11.69 -18.22
C THR A 275 3.08 -11.28 -19.36
N GLY A 276 3.82 -12.25 -19.92
CA GLY A 276 4.84 -12.02 -20.96
C GLY A 276 6.29 -12.04 -20.46
N ALA A 277 6.55 -12.16 -19.16
CA ALA A 277 7.91 -12.29 -18.63
C ALA A 277 8.59 -13.64 -18.97
N ASP A 278 7.82 -14.66 -19.40
CA ASP A 278 8.33 -15.96 -19.83
C ASP A 278 8.76 -16.00 -21.32
N GLU A 279 8.70 -14.87 -22.05
CA GLU A 279 9.19 -14.76 -23.44
C GLU A 279 10.01 -13.49 -23.71
N ALA A 280 10.64 -12.91 -22.68
CA ALA A 280 11.81 -12.07 -22.95
C ALA A 280 12.99 -13.00 -23.27
N GLU A 281 13.13 -13.41 -24.54
CA GLU A 281 14.44 -13.76 -25.08
C GLU A 281 15.40 -12.65 -24.63
N GLU A 282 16.52 -13.02 -23.98
CA GLU A 282 17.60 -12.07 -23.71
C GLU A 282 17.84 -11.25 -24.98
N PRO A 283 17.89 -9.90 -24.93
CA PRO A 283 18.22 -9.11 -26.10
C PRO A 283 19.70 -9.32 -26.42
N THR A 284 19.99 -10.42 -27.12
CA THR A 284 21.35 -10.87 -27.46
C THR A 284 21.79 -10.39 -28.84
N ALA A 285 20.94 -9.69 -29.59
CA ALA A 285 21.34 -9.08 -30.84
C ALA A 285 21.91 -7.67 -30.59
N ARG A 286 23.23 -7.60 -30.42
CA ARG A 286 24.00 -6.36 -30.66
C ARG A 286 24.38 -6.32 -32.14
N GLU A 287 24.16 -5.19 -32.79
CA GLU A 287 24.49 -4.98 -34.19
C GLU A 287 25.68 -4.03 -34.30
N THR A 288 26.69 -4.39 -35.09
CA THR A 288 27.90 -3.59 -35.26
C THR A 288 27.76 -2.69 -36.47
N VAL A 289 27.73 -1.38 -36.26
CA VAL A 289 27.66 -0.36 -37.33
C VAL A 289 29.01 0.34 -37.44
N VAL A 290 29.52 0.48 -38.65
CA VAL A 290 30.76 1.22 -38.91
C VAL A 290 30.42 2.68 -39.19
N VAL A 291 30.91 3.59 -38.34
CA VAL A 291 30.67 5.04 -38.45
C VAL A 291 32.00 5.75 -38.69
N GLU A 292 32.03 6.69 -39.62
CA GLU A 292 33.22 7.49 -39.92
C GLU A 292 33.16 8.83 -39.19
N VAL A 293 34.12 9.09 -38.30
CA VAL A 293 34.24 10.36 -37.56
C VAL A 293 35.63 10.94 -37.80
N GLY A 294 35.68 12.14 -38.40
CA GLY A 294 36.94 12.82 -38.68
C GLY A 294 37.89 12.08 -39.62
N GLY A 295 37.35 11.34 -40.62
CA GLY A 295 38.15 10.60 -41.61
C GLY A 295 38.69 9.25 -41.12
N LYS A 296 38.25 8.77 -39.96
CA LYS A 296 38.60 7.45 -39.41
C LYS A 296 37.34 6.62 -39.19
N ARG A 297 37.37 5.37 -39.66
CA ARG A 297 36.28 4.41 -39.49
C ARG A 297 36.34 3.76 -38.11
N LEU A 298 35.23 3.80 -37.39
CA LEU A 298 35.06 3.25 -36.04
C LEU A 298 33.90 2.24 -36.06
N GLU A 299 34.13 1.04 -35.53
CA GLU A 299 33.08 0.03 -35.36
C GLU A 299 32.41 0.23 -34.00
N ILE A 300 31.09 0.45 -34.00
CA ILE A 300 30.31 0.69 -32.79
C ILE A 300 29.24 -0.40 -32.68
N SER A 301 29.24 -1.10 -31.55
CA SER A 301 28.25 -2.14 -31.24
C SER A 301 27.06 -1.52 -30.52
N LEU A 302 25.88 -1.55 -31.14
CA LEU A 302 24.65 -0.95 -30.63
C LEU A 302 23.60 -2.02 -30.30
N PRO A 303 22.75 -1.80 -29.29
CA PRO A 303 21.55 -2.61 -29.09
C PRO A 303 20.62 -2.47 -30.32
N ALA A 304 20.08 -3.58 -30.83
CA ALA A 304 19.27 -3.61 -32.06
C ALA A 304 18.08 -2.63 -32.10
N VAL A 305 17.61 -2.14 -30.95
CA VAL A 305 16.51 -1.15 -30.85
C VAL A 305 16.89 0.23 -31.44
N LEU A 306 18.18 0.56 -31.52
CA LEU A 306 18.67 1.85 -32.04
C LEU A 306 19.01 1.84 -33.54
N GLY A 307 18.99 0.68 -34.21
CA GLY A 307 19.43 0.51 -35.60
C GLY A 307 18.36 0.70 -36.68
N LEU A 308 17.09 0.86 -36.30
CA LEU A 308 15.96 0.90 -37.26
C LEU A 308 15.67 2.31 -37.77
N ALA A 309 16.53 2.78 -38.66
CA ALA A 309 16.16 3.71 -39.71
C ALA A 309 17.14 3.54 -40.89
N VAL A 310 16.73 2.75 -41.90
CA VAL A 310 16.81 3.02 -43.35
C VAL A 310 16.62 1.70 -44.15
N SER A 311 15.47 1.66 -44.83
CA SER A 311 15.12 0.96 -46.08
C SER A 311 14.53 -0.47 -46.11
N PRO A 312 13.64 -0.74 -47.09
CA PRO A 312 12.71 -1.88 -47.09
C PRO A 312 13.07 -2.98 -48.09
N GLY A 313 12.74 -4.24 -47.77
CA GLY A 313 12.77 -5.31 -48.77
C GLY A 313 12.67 -6.73 -48.23
N GLU A 314 11.56 -7.38 -48.60
CA GLU A 314 11.38 -8.81 -48.89
C GLU A 314 11.31 -9.87 -47.78
N ALA A 315 10.31 -10.72 -47.98
CA ALA A 315 9.92 -11.87 -47.18
C ALA A 315 10.73 -13.13 -47.54
N ALA A 316 10.95 -14.01 -46.56
CA ALA A 316 11.02 -15.46 -46.81
C ALA A 316 10.81 -16.26 -45.52
N GLY A 317 9.93 -17.26 -45.58
CA GLY A 317 9.60 -18.15 -44.48
C GLY A 317 10.63 -19.25 -44.22
N GLY A 318 10.49 -19.88 -43.05
CA GLY A 318 11.23 -21.09 -42.69
C GLY A 318 10.69 -21.75 -41.43
N SER A 319 9.94 -22.84 -41.60
CA SER A 319 9.44 -23.72 -40.54
C SER A 319 10.59 -24.40 -39.75
N LYS A 320 10.54 -24.41 -38.42
CA LYS A 320 11.38 -25.28 -37.57
C LYS A 320 10.54 -26.17 -36.64
N LYS A 321 10.90 -27.46 -36.63
CA LYS A 321 10.33 -28.56 -35.82
C LYS A 321 10.68 -28.43 -34.32
N PRO A 322 9.87 -28.99 -33.40
CA PRO A 322 10.06 -28.81 -31.97
C PRO A 322 11.16 -29.74 -31.42
N LYS A 323 12.02 -29.22 -30.55
CA LYS A 323 12.91 -30.01 -29.69
C LYS A 323 12.34 -30.06 -28.26
N ARG A 324 12.39 -31.25 -27.66
CA ARG A 324 11.91 -31.60 -26.32
C ARG A 324 12.61 -30.76 -25.23
N LYS A 325 11.81 -30.17 -24.32
CA LYS A 325 12.26 -29.49 -23.10
C LYS A 325 12.76 -30.51 -22.07
N ALA A 326 13.98 -30.31 -21.57
CA ALA A 326 14.40 -30.81 -20.26
C ALA A 326 14.06 -29.76 -19.21
N VAL A 327 13.40 -30.17 -18.13
CA VAL A 327 13.00 -29.30 -17.03
C VAL A 327 14.25 -28.92 -16.24
N LYS A 328 14.60 -27.63 -16.23
CA LYS A 328 15.58 -27.04 -15.32
C LYS A 328 14.84 -26.11 -14.37
N LYS A 329 14.93 -26.39 -13.06
CA LYS A 329 14.47 -25.50 -11.98
C LYS A 329 15.16 -24.14 -12.14
N SER A 330 14.39 -23.08 -12.30
CA SER A 330 14.88 -21.69 -12.27
C SER A 330 14.31 -21.01 -11.02
N GLY A 331 15.10 -21.01 -9.94
CA GLY A 331 15.03 -19.93 -8.97
C GLY A 331 15.71 -18.72 -9.59
N SER A 332 15.04 -17.57 -9.62
CA SER A 332 15.65 -16.31 -10.04
C SER A 332 16.61 -15.83 -8.95
N ALA A 333 17.80 -16.43 -8.91
CA ALA A 333 18.93 -15.80 -8.23
C ALA A 333 19.28 -14.55 -9.04
N ALA A 334 19.46 -13.41 -8.36
CA ALA A 334 20.16 -12.28 -8.96
C ALA A 334 21.48 -12.82 -9.53
N SER A 335 21.63 -12.81 -10.86
CA SER A 335 22.80 -13.38 -11.51
C SER A 335 23.96 -12.39 -11.39
N GLY A 336 24.61 -12.39 -10.23
CA GLY A 336 25.80 -11.59 -9.97
C GLY A 336 26.18 -11.55 -8.50
N ASP A 337 27.43 -11.22 -8.23
CA ASP A 337 27.93 -10.98 -6.88
C ASP A 337 27.28 -9.73 -6.25
N ALA A 338 26.71 -8.82 -7.05
CA ALA A 338 26.16 -7.56 -6.59
C ALA A 338 24.80 -7.69 -5.87
N LEU A 339 24.74 -7.20 -4.63
CA LEU A 339 23.51 -6.97 -3.87
C LEU A 339 23.05 -5.52 -4.11
N ALA A 340 21.94 -5.35 -4.82
CA ALA A 340 21.39 -4.04 -5.17
C ALA A 340 20.12 -3.68 -4.38
N SER A 341 19.90 -2.38 -4.17
CA SER A 341 18.68 -1.87 -3.54
C SER A 341 17.48 -2.09 -4.48
N PRO A 342 16.40 -2.76 -4.04
CA PRO A 342 15.21 -2.95 -4.87
C PRO A 342 14.39 -1.67 -5.03
N MET A 343 14.64 -0.65 -4.21
CA MET A 343 13.86 0.59 -4.18
C MET A 343 14.73 1.81 -3.85
N GLN A 344 14.16 3.00 -4.05
CA GLN A 344 14.76 4.22 -3.55
C GLN A 344 14.46 4.36 -2.05
N GLY A 345 15.46 4.70 -1.24
CA GLY A 345 15.29 4.85 0.21
C GLY A 345 16.52 5.44 0.88
N THR A 346 16.48 5.59 2.19
CA THR A 346 17.59 6.05 3.03
C THR A 346 18.10 4.90 3.87
N ILE A 347 19.42 4.70 3.95
CA ILE A 347 20.00 3.65 4.79
C ILE A 347 19.88 4.07 6.26
N VAL A 348 19.12 3.33 7.07
CA VAL A 348 18.95 3.61 8.51
C VAL A 348 19.85 2.76 9.39
N LYS A 349 20.27 1.58 8.90
CA LYS A 349 21.17 0.70 9.63
C LYS A 349 22.06 -0.09 8.67
N VAL A 350 23.31 -0.27 9.05
CA VAL A 350 24.25 -1.19 8.38
C VAL A 350 24.61 -2.27 9.39
N ALA A 351 24.38 -3.53 9.04
CA ALA A 351 24.52 -4.67 9.95
C ALA A 351 25.82 -5.47 9.74
N VAL A 352 26.57 -5.17 8.69
CA VAL A 352 27.82 -5.86 8.30
C VAL A 352 28.91 -4.85 7.97
N ASN A 353 30.17 -5.27 8.08
CA ASN A 353 31.34 -4.49 7.69
C ASN A 353 31.97 -5.03 6.40
N GLU A 354 32.78 -4.19 5.76
CA GLU A 354 33.63 -4.60 4.64
C GLU A 354 34.54 -5.76 5.07
N GLY A 355 34.48 -6.89 4.34
CA GLY A 355 35.25 -8.09 4.63
C GLY A 355 34.58 -9.10 5.55
N ASP A 356 33.37 -8.83 6.06
CA ASP A 356 32.63 -9.79 6.87
C ASP A 356 32.10 -10.95 6.01
N THR A 357 32.11 -12.17 6.58
CA THR A 357 31.49 -13.34 5.98
C THR A 357 30.01 -13.37 6.36
N VAL A 358 29.13 -13.41 5.36
CA VAL A 358 27.68 -13.52 5.53
C VAL A 358 27.16 -14.82 4.92
N ALA A 359 26.12 -15.39 5.52
CA ALA A 359 25.35 -16.48 4.94
C ALA A 359 24.18 -15.92 4.11
N GLU A 360 23.67 -16.72 3.16
CA GLU A 360 22.41 -16.42 2.48
C GLU A 360 21.29 -16.18 3.51
N GLY A 361 20.59 -15.06 3.37
CA GLY A 361 19.54 -14.61 4.27
C GLY A 361 20.01 -13.72 5.42
N ASP A 362 21.31 -13.52 5.63
CA ASP A 362 21.81 -12.60 6.68
C ASP A 362 21.49 -11.15 6.36
N LEU A 363 21.22 -10.35 7.39
CA LEU A 363 20.91 -8.93 7.24
C LEU A 363 22.16 -8.13 6.86
N VAL A 364 22.10 -7.36 5.78
CA VAL A 364 23.21 -6.50 5.31
C VAL A 364 22.95 -5.05 5.70
N VAL A 365 21.84 -4.47 5.26
CA VAL A 365 21.42 -3.10 5.61
C VAL A 365 19.92 -3.05 5.88
N VAL A 366 19.46 -1.99 6.54
CA VAL A 366 18.04 -1.64 6.65
C VAL A 366 17.84 -0.32 5.93
N LEU A 367 16.88 -0.30 5.01
CA LEU A 367 16.46 0.87 4.24
C LEU A 367 15.17 1.42 4.84
N GLU A 368 15.04 2.73 4.93
CA GLU A 368 13.79 3.41 5.18
C GLU A 368 13.29 4.00 3.86
N ALA A 369 12.11 3.57 3.44
CA ALA A 369 11.39 4.14 2.32
C ALA A 369 9.91 4.21 2.68
N MET A 370 9.24 5.30 2.29
CA MET A 370 7.81 5.49 2.56
C MET A 370 7.44 5.31 4.05
N LYS A 371 8.29 5.79 4.98
CA LYS A 371 8.15 5.66 6.44
C LYS A 371 8.15 4.22 6.97
N MET A 372 8.66 3.27 6.17
CA MET A 372 8.81 1.88 6.58
C MET A 372 10.27 1.45 6.53
N GLU A 373 10.72 0.79 7.59
CA GLU A 373 11.98 0.07 7.59
C GLU A 373 11.86 -1.26 6.84
N GLN A 374 12.83 -1.51 5.98
CA GLN A 374 12.93 -2.71 5.18
C GLN A 374 14.34 -3.30 5.29
N PRO A 375 14.48 -4.53 5.82
CA PRO A 375 15.75 -5.23 5.81
C PRO A 375 16.12 -5.64 4.38
N LEU A 376 17.37 -5.43 4.01
CA LEU A 376 18.01 -5.95 2.81
C LEU A 376 18.97 -7.08 3.23
N ASN A 377 18.61 -8.29 2.85
CA ASN A 377 19.33 -9.51 3.23
C ASN A 377 20.23 -10.00 2.10
N ALA A 378 21.28 -10.73 2.44
CA ALA A 378 22.21 -11.35 1.51
C ALA A 378 21.50 -12.39 0.65
N HIS A 379 21.61 -12.27 -0.69
CA HIS A 379 21.03 -13.22 -1.64
C HIS A 379 21.86 -14.50 -1.83
N ARG A 380 23.07 -14.54 -1.27
CA ARG A 380 23.99 -15.68 -1.27
C ARG A 380 24.96 -15.58 -0.10
N SER A 381 25.61 -16.69 0.25
CA SER A 381 26.77 -16.66 1.14
C SER A 381 27.99 -16.06 0.42
N GLY A 382 28.83 -15.34 1.17
CA GLY A 382 30.06 -14.75 0.65
C GLY A 382 30.69 -13.75 1.62
N ILE A 383 31.80 -13.17 1.18
CA ILE A 383 32.52 -12.07 1.84
C ILE A 383 32.03 -10.76 1.25
N VAL A 384 31.62 -9.84 2.13
CA VAL A 384 31.19 -8.49 1.75
C VAL A 384 32.36 -7.70 1.17
N LYS A 385 32.18 -7.20 -0.06
CA LYS A 385 33.14 -6.37 -0.78
C LYS A 385 32.46 -5.11 -1.33
N ASN A 386 33.22 -4.03 -1.44
CA ASN A 386 32.74 -2.76 -2.01
C ASN A 386 31.45 -2.25 -1.33
N LEU A 387 31.37 -2.34 0.00
CA LEU A 387 30.24 -1.86 0.79
C LEU A 387 30.12 -0.33 0.68
N ASN A 388 29.17 0.11 -0.13
CA ASN A 388 28.84 1.53 -0.32
C ASN A 388 27.55 1.87 0.43
N ALA A 389 27.58 1.67 1.74
CA ALA A 389 26.44 1.87 2.63
C ALA A 389 26.84 2.71 3.84
N ASN A 390 26.35 3.95 3.90
CA ASN A 390 26.50 4.81 5.06
C ASN A 390 25.12 5.13 5.64
N VAL A 391 24.97 5.07 6.97
CA VAL A 391 23.73 5.48 7.63
C VAL A 391 23.42 6.94 7.31
N GLY A 392 22.18 7.23 6.91
CA GLY A 392 21.71 8.52 6.42
C GLY A 392 21.90 8.76 4.92
N ALA A 393 22.59 7.89 4.19
CA ALA A 393 22.77 8.02 2.74
C ALA A 393 21.49 7.63 1.99
N SER A 394 21.14 8.42 0.96
CA SER A 394 20.06 8.08 0.03
C SER A 394 20.57 7.17 -1.08
N VAL A 395 19.82 6.10 -1.35
CA VAL A 395 20.10 5.14 -2.42
C VAL A 395 18.95 5.13 -3.42
N SER A 396 19.25 5.01 -4.72
CA SER A 396 18.26 4.85 -5.77
C SER A 396 17.91 3.37 -5.98
N ALA A 397 16.74 3.11 -6.58
CA ALA A 397 16.41 1.76 -7.04
C ALA A 397 17.48 1.25 -8.02
N GLY A 398 17.94 0.01 -7.82
CA GLY A 398 19.01 -0.61 -8.60
C GLY A 398 20.44 -0.22 -8.20
N ALA A 399 20.64 0.67 -7.23
CA ALA A 399 21.98 1.01 -6.74
C ALA A 399 22.62 -0.19 -6.03
N VAL A 400 23.87 -0.52 -6.39
CA VAL A 400 24.62 -1.61 -5.75
C VAL A 400 25.05 -1.17 -4.35
N ILE A 401 24.67 -1.96 -3.35
CA ILE A 401 25.01 -1.73 -1.93
C ILE A 401 26.35 -2.37 -1.58
N CYS A 402 26.55 -3.63 -1.99
CA CYS A 402 27.81 -4.34 -1.86
C CYS A 402 27.89 -5.50 -2.87
N GLU A 403 29.05 -6.14 -2.96
CA GLU A 403 29.27 -7.40 -3.65
C GLU A 403 29.51 -8.53 -2.63
N LEU A 404 28.94 -9.70 -2.88
CA LEU A 404 29.11 -10.92 -2.09
C LEU A 404 29.94 -11.91 -2.93
N LYS A 405 31.23 -12.01 -2.60
CA LYS A 405 32.19 -12.89 -3.32
C LYS A 405 32.51 -14.14 -2.51
N ASP A 406 32.83 -15.22 -3.19
CA ASP A 406 33.27 -16.46 -2.53
C ASP A 406 34.59 -16.31 -1.77
#